data_AF-A0AAU9IJS2-F1
#
_entry.id   AF-A0AAU9IJS2-F1
#
_cell.length_a   1.000
_cell.length_b   1.000
_cell.length_c   1.000
_cell.angle_alpha   90.00
_cell.angle_beta   90.00
_cell.angle_gamma   90.00
#
_symmetry.space_group_name_H-M   'P 1'
#
loop_
_entity.id
_entity.type
_entity.pdbx_description
1 polymer ?
#
loop_
_entity_poly.entity_id
_entity_poly.type
_entity_poly.pdbx_seq_one_letter_code
_entity_poly.pdbx_strand_id
1 'polypeptide(L)'
;MDYLSDLESNLANFTGKLYQGINEIQQQAAKLEPSERAKLVSSYSAQLVEAHQGIISSISKLPDELFSQTKEQQEGEIKTLQLQYEQAVERLEKLQKKAKIVNECVQESLDAL
;
A
#
# COMPACT_ATOMS: atom_id res chain seq x y z
N MET A 1 0.68 -0.59 -3.93
CA MET A 1 0.45 0.43 -2.90
C MET A 1 0.76 -0.18 -1.55
N ASP A 2 1.33 0.59 -0.62
CA ASP A 2 1.66 0.13 0.72
C ASP A 2 0.52 0.52 1.69
N TYR A 3 -0.49 -0.34 1.77
CA TYR A 3 -1.70 -0.11 2.58
C TYR A 3 -1.40 0.06 4.07
N LEU A 4 -0.33 -0.56 4.57
CA LEU A 4 0.06 -0.48 5.97
C LEU A 4 0.71 0.86 6.28
N SER A 5 1.58 1.36 5.40
CA SER A 5 2.16 2.71 5.53
C SER A 5 1.09 3.81 5.46
N ASP A 6 0.09 3.66 4.58
CA ASP A 6 -1.04 4.60 4.50
C ASP A 6 -1.89 4.59 5.78
N LEU A 7 -2.11 3.40 6.35
CA LEU A 7 -2.82 3.25 7.63
C LEU A 7 -2.03 3.86 8.79
N GLU A 8 -0.72 3.62 8.85
CA GLU A 8 0.17 4.18 9.86
C GLU A 8 0.17 5.71 9.80
N SER A 9 0.26 6.29 8.60
CA SER A 9 0.20 7.74 8.40
C SER A 9 -1.12 8.33 8.90
N ASN A 10 -2.25 7.69 8.60
CA ASN A 10 -3.57 8.15 9.06
C ASN A 10 -3.75 8.01 10.59
N LEU A 11 -3.21 6.95 11.21
CA LEU A 11 -3.20 6.79 12.66
C LEU A 11 -2.34 7.86 13.35
N ALA A 12 -1.17 8.17 12.78
CA ALA A 12 -0.30 9.23 13.26
C ALA A 12 -0.97 10.60 13.15
N ASN A 13 -1.64 10.89 12.02
CA ASN A 13 -2.41 12.12 11.81
C ASN A 13 -3.56 12.26 12.82
N PHE A 14 -4.33 11.20 13.05
CA PHE A 14 -5.39 11.20 14.07
C PHE A 14 -4.83 11.51 15.46
N THR A 15 -3.74 10.84 15.85
CA THR A 15 -3.07 11.05 17.13
C THR A 15 -2.55 12.49 17.26
N GLY A 16 -1.94 13.02 16.21
CA GLY A 16 -1.47 14.42 16.15
C GLY A 16 -2.60 15.42 16.35
N LYS A 17 -3.72 15.28 15.62
CA LYS A 17 -4.90 16.13 15.78
C LYS A 17 -5.53 16.02 17.16
N LEU A 18 -5.53 14.83 17.77
CA LEU A 18 -6.04 14.62 19.13
C LEU A 18 -5.23 15.41 20.17
N TYR A 19 -3.91 15.26 20.15
CA TYR A 19 -3.04 15.97 21.09
C TYR A 19 -3.08 17.48 20.87
N GLN A 20 -3.07 17.93 19.62
CA GLN A 20 -3.20 19.35 19.29
C GLN A 20 -4.52 19.91 19.81
N GLY A 21 -5.64 19.23 19.54
CA GLY A 21 -6.95 19.66 19.99
C GLY A 21 -7.06 19.74 21.51
N ILE A 22 -6.59 18.71 22.24
CA ILE A 22 -6.58 18.70 23.71
C ILE A 22 -5.74 19.86 24.25
N ASN A 23 -4.52 20.05 23.74
CA ASN A 23 -3.61 21.08 24.22
C ASN A 23 -4.18 22.49 23.99
N GLU A 24 -4.70 22.76 22.80
CA GLU A 24 -5.28 24.06 22.46
C GLU A 24 -6.55 24.35 23.27
N ILE A 25 -7.42 23.35 23.45
CA ILE A 25 -8.60 23.48 24.32
C ILE A 25 -8.17 23.77 25.76
N GLN A 26 -7.18 23.07 26.30
CA GLN A 26 -6.70 23.29 27.67
C GLN A 26 -6.07 24.67 27.85
N GLN A 27 -5.24 25.13 26.92
CA GLN A 27 -4.56 26.44 27.00
C GLN A 27 -5.54 27.61 26.88
N GLN A 28 -6.58 27.46 26.06
CA GLN A 28 -7.56 28.51 25.80
C GLN A 28 -8.79 28.44 26.71
N ALA A 29 -9.00 27.32 27.42
CA ALA A 29 -10.16 27.12 28.28
C ALA A 29 -10.30 28.18 29.39
N ALA A 30 -9.21 28.71 29.94
CA ALA A 30 -9.30 29.75 30.96
C ALA A 30 -9.48 31.18 30.40
N LYS A 31 -9.24 31.36 29.09
CA LYS A 31 -9.20 32.67 28.43
C LYS A 31 -10.43 32.95 27.57
N LEU A 32 -11.03 31.91 27.01
CA LEU A 32 -12.18 32.02 26.12
C LEU A 32 -13.50 31.97 26.88
N GLU A 33 -14.44 32.77 26.39
CA GLU A 33 -15.84 32.71 26.78
C GLU A 33 -16.43 31.32 26.45
N PRO A 34 -17.47 30.87 27.18
CA PRO A 34 -18.05 29.55 26.96
C PRO A 34 -18.49 29.26 25.52
N SER A 35 -18.99 30.28 24.80
CA SER A 35 -19.44 30.15 23.41
C SER A 35 -18.28 29.95 22.42
N GLU A 36 -17.16 30.63 22.64
CA GLU A 36 -15.94 30.49 21.83
C GLU A 36 -15.24 29.17 22.12
N ARG A 37 -15.24 28.74 23.37
CA ARG A 37 -14.74 27.41 23.78
C ARG A 37 -15.54 26.29 23.12
N ALA A 38 -16.88 26.40 23.08
CA ALA A 38 -17.72 25.44 22.40
C ALA A 38 -17.42 25.36 20.89
N LYS A 39 -17.18 26.51 20.24
CA LYS A 39 -16.75 26.55 18.83
C LYS A 39 -15.39 25.87 18.62
N LEU A 40 -14.43 26.12 19.52
CA LEU A 40 -13.10 25.51 19.48
C LEU A 40 -13.18 23.98 19.60
N VAL A 41 -13.95 23.48 20.58
CA VAL A 41 -14.19 22.04 20.78
C VAL A 41 -14.86 21.44 19.55
N SER A 42 -15.88 22.11 19.00
CA SER A 42 -16.58 21.64 17.81
C SER A 42 -15.68 21.57 16.58
N SER A 43 -14.78 22.55 16.39
CA SER A 43 -13.82 22.56 15.28
C SER A 43 -12.86 21.37 15.37
N TYR A 44 -12.23 21.15 16.53
CA TYR A 44 -11.32 20.02 16.69
C TYR A 44 -12.02 18.66 16.65
N SER A 45 -13.27 18.59 17.12
CA SER A 45 -14.09 17.39 16.99
C SER A 45 -14.37 17.05 15.53
N ALA A 46 -14.68 18.05 14.68
CA ALA A 46 -14.85 17.84 13.24
C ALA A 46 -13.55 17.35 12.57
N GLN A 47 -12.40 17.94 12.93
CA GLN A 47 -11.10 17.52 12.41
C GLN A 47 -10.72 16.09 12.83
N LEU A 48 -11.11 15.67 14.04
CA LEU A 48 -10.93 14.30 14.52
C LEU A 48 -11.81 13.31 13.78
N VAL A 49 -13.06 13.65 13.52
CA VAL A 49 -13.98 12.83 12.71
C VAL A 49 -13.43 12.63 11.31
N GLU A 50 -12.95 13.70 10.67
CA GLU A 50 -12.32 13.62 9.34
C GLU A 50 -11.09 12.69 9.34
N ALA A 51 -10.20 12.82 10.33
CA ALA A 51 -9.02 11.94 10.43
C ALA A 51 -9.40 10.49 10.71
N HIS A 52 -10.40 10.25 11.56
CA HIS A 52 -10.96 8.92 11.78
C HIS A 52 -11.53 8.32 10.50
N GLN A 53 -12.20 9.12 9.67
CA GLN A 53 -12.74 8.68 8.39
C GLN A 53 -11.63 8.32 7.40
N GLY A 54 -10.48 9.00 7.46
CA GLY A 54 -9.25 8.61 6.77
C GLY A 54 -8.76 7.22 7.15
N ILE A 55 -8.75 6.89 8.45
CA ILE A 55 -8.39 5.55 8.95
C ILE A 55 -9.35 4.48 8.39
N ILE A 56 -10.65 4.72 8.48
CA ILE A 56 -11.66 3.78 7.96
C ILE A 56 -11.47 3.57 6.45
N SER A 57 -11.20 4.64 5.69
CA SER A 57 -10.92 4.53 4.26
C SER A 57 -9.67 3.68 3.99
N SER A 58 -8.59 3.86 4.75
CA SER A 58 -7.39 3.00 4.62
C SER A 58 -7.69 1.54 4.92
N ILE A 59 -8.45 1.25 5.99
CA ILE A 59 -8.83 -0.12 6.33
C ILE A 59 -9.69 -0.75 5.21
N SER A 60 -10.63 0.00 4.64
CA SER A 60 -11.50 -0.50 3.57
C SER A 60 -10.79 -0.84 2.25
N LYS A 61 -9.54 -0.37 2.08
CA LYS A 61 -8.71 -0.69 0.92
C LYS A 61 -7.86 -1.95 1.13
N LEU A 62 -7.82 -2.49 2.36
CA LEU A 62 -7.04 -3.70 2.64
C LEU A 62 -7.70 -4.90 1.94
N PRO A 63 -6.94 -5.69 1.17
CA PRO A 63 -7.46 -6.91 0.56
C PRO A 63 -7.92 -7.90 1.63
N ASP A 64 -9.12 -8.46 1.47
CA ASP A 64 -9.67 -9.50 2.36
C ASP A 64 -8.81 -10.78 2.36
N GLU A 65 -8.04 -10.99 1.29
CA GLU A 65 -7.09 -12.09 1.14
C GLU A 65 -5.99 -12.04 2.22
N LEU A 66 -5.61 -10.85 2.70
CA LEU A 66 -4.62 -10.68 3.77
C LEU A 66 -5.07 -11.27 5.11
N PHE A 67 -6.39 -11.35 5.33
CA PHE A 67 -6.98 -11.82 6.59
C PHE A 67 -7.46 -13.27 6.51
N SER A 68 -7.56 -13.84 5.30
CA SER A 68 -8.13 -15.16 5.06
C SER A 68 -7.08 -16.24 4.74
N GLN A 69 -5.88 -15.86 4.31
CA GLN A 69 -4.81 -16.82 4.05
C GLN A 69 -4.01 -17.14 5.32
N THR A 70 -3.78 -18.43 5.59
CA THR A 70 -2.79 -18.82 6.61
C THR A 70 -1.38 -18.57 6.09
N LYS A 71 -0.42 -18.38 7.00
CA LYS A 71 1.01 -18.27 6.65
C LYS A 71 1.47 -19.43 5.75
N GLU A 72 1.02 -20.64 6.05
CA GLU A 72 1.38 -21.85 5.28
C GLU A 72 0.84 -21.81 3.85
N GLN A 73 -0.36 -21.26 3.64
CA GLN A 73 -0.94 -21.04 2.31
C GLN A 73 -0.14 -20.00 1.53
N GLN A 74 0.21 -18.87 2.17
CA GLN A 74 1.05 -17.84 1.56
C GLN A 74 2.42 -18.38 1.15
N GLU A 75 3.08 -19.14 2.03
CA GLU A 75 4.37 -19.77 1.72
C GLU A 75 4.25 -20.80 0.59
N GLY A 76 3.15 -21.55 0.54
CA GLY A 76 2.85 -22.49 -0.54
C GLY A 76 2.64 -21.80 -1.88
N GLU A 77 1.92 -20.69 -1.90
CA GLU A 77 1.69 -19.87 -3.08
C GLU A 77 2.99 -19.24 -3.59
N ILE A 78 3.82 -18.70 -2.68
CA ILE A 78 5.15 -18.17 -3.01
C ILE A 78 6.02 -19.25 -3.67
N LYS A 79 6.09 -20.46 -3.11
CA LYS A 79 6.86 -21.56 -3.71
C LYS A 79 6.33 -21.96 -5.09
N THR A 80 5.00 -21.95 -5.26
CA THR A 80 4.36 -22.26 -6.55
C THR A 80 4.72 -21.21 -7.60
N LEU A 81 4.63 -19.93 -7.24
CA LEU A 81 5.00 -18.82 -8.12
C LEU A 81 6.49 -18.84 -8.47
N GLN A 82 7.37 -19.17 -7.51
CA GLN A 82 8.80 -19.35 -7.76
C GLN A 82 9.07 -20.46 -8.79
N LEU A 83 8.43 -21.62 -8.63
CA LEU A 83 8.58 -22.73 -9.57
C LEU A 83 8.07 -22.35 -10.98
N GLN A 84 6.91 -21.69 -11.06
CA GLN A 84 6.36 -21.23 -12.33
C GLN A 84 7.28 -20.20 -13.01
N TYR A 85 7.87 -19.30 -12.23
CA TYR A 85 8.85 -18.33 -12.72
C TYR A 85 10.09 -19.03 -13.27
N GLU A 86 10.68 -19.97 -12.55
CA GLU A 86 11.84 -20.75 -13.00
C GLU A 86 11.55 -21.49 -14.31
N GLN A 87 10.39 -22.14 -14.41
CA GLN A 87 9.95 -22.81 -15.65
C GLN A 87 9.77 -21.83 -16.81
N ALA A 88 9.21 -20.65 -16.55
CA ALA A 88 9.04 -19.61 -17.56
C ALA A 88 10.38 -19.09 -18.07
N VAL A 89 11.35 -18.88 -17.18
CA VAL A 89 12.73 -18.48 -17.53
C VAL A 89 13.41 -19.56 -18.38
N GLU A 90 13.36 -20.83 -17.97
CA GLU A 90 13.97 -21.92 -18.74
C GLU A 90 13.35 -22.04 -20.14
N ARG A 91 12.03 -21.87 -20.24
CA ARG A 91 11.32 -21.85 -21.54
C ARG A 91 11.76 -20.68 -22.40
N LEU A 92 11.92 -19.50 -21.81
CA LEU A 92 12.39 -18.30 -22.50
C LEU A 92 13.81 -18.52 -23.06
N GLU A 93 14.72 -19.07 -22.25
CA GLU A 93 16.09 -19.37 -22.69
C GLU A 93 16.11 -20.36 -23.87
N LYS A 94 15.28 -21.41 -23.82
CA LYS A 94 15.14 -22.37 -24.93
C LYS A 94 14.65 -21.69 -26.21
N LEU A 95 13.68 -20.80 -26.09
CA LEU A 95 13.16 -20.03 -27.23
C LEU A 95 14.21 -19.06 -27.78
N GLN A 96 14.96 -18.37 -26.91
CA GLN A 96 16.06 -17.50 -27.31
C GLN A 96 17.16 -18.27 -28.07
N LYS A 97 17.55 -19.45 -27.59
CA LYS A 97 18.50 -20.32 -28.31
C LYS A 97 18.00 -20.70 -29.69
N LYS A 98 16.73 -21.10 -29.81
CA LYS A 98 16.11 -21.42 -31.11
C LYS A 98 16.06 -20.21 -32.04
N ALA A 99 15.69 -19.04 -31.54
CA ALA A 99 15.68 -17.81 -32.31
C ALA A 99 17.08 -17.42 -32.81
N LYS A 100 18.12 -17.63 -31.99
CA LYS A 100 19.52 -17.41 -32.37
C LYS A 100 19.94 -18.31 -33.53
N ILE A 101 19.62 -19.61 -33.47
CA ILE A 101 19.90 -20.56 -34.54
C ILE A 101 19.21 -20.15 -35.84
N VAL A 102 17.92 -19.80 -35.78
CA VAL A 102 17.17 -19.35 -36.96
C VAL A 102 17.81 -18.10 -37.57
N ASN A 103 18.23 -17.15 -36.74
CA ASN A 103 18.90 -15.93 -37.21
C ASN A 103 20.24 -16.24 -37.88
N GLU A 104 21.07 -17.09 -37.27
CA GLU A 104 22.34 -17.55 -37.85
C GLU A 104 22.14 -18.22 -39.22
N CYS A 105 21.17 -19.13 -39.35
CA CYS A 105 20.87 -19.78 -40.64
C CYS A 105 20.36 -18.79 -41.72
N VAL A 106 19.54 -17.81 -41.34
CA VAL A 106 19.08 -16.77 -42.26
C VAL A 106 20.25 -15.91 -42.72
N GLN A 107 21.15 -15.52 -41.82
CA GLN A 107 22.34 -14.75 -42.13
C GLN A 107 23.27 -15.52 -43.09
N GLU A 108 23.56 -16.79 -42.80
CA GLU A 108 24.36 -17.65 -43.70
C GLU A 108 23.74 -17.77 -45.10
N SER A 109 22.41 -17.86 -45.17
CA SER A 109 21.70 -17.94 -46.45
C SER A 109 21.77 -16.63 -47.25
N LEU A 110 21.78 -15.48 -46.56
CA LEU A 110 21.93 -14.17 -47.17
C LEU A 110 23.38 -13.89 -47.61
N ASP A 111 24.37 -14.35 -46.84
CA ASP A 111 25.79 -14.16 -47.14
C ASP A 111 26.27 -15.08 -48.29
N ALA A 112 25.52 -16.14 -48.60
CA ALA A 112 25.76 -17.05 -49.72
C ALA A 112 25.16 -16.59 -51.07
N LEU A 113 24.40 -15.49 -51.07
CA LEU A 113 23.80 -14.84 -52.25
C LEU A 113 24.69 -13.71 -52.77
#